data_AF-A0A8X7E556-F1
#
_entry.id   AF-A0A8X7E556-F1
#
_cell.length_a   1.000
_cell.length_b   1.000
_cell.length_c   1.000
_cell.angle_alpha   90.00
_cell.angle_beta   90.00
_cell.angle_gamma   90.00
#
_symmetry.space_group_name_H-M   'P 1'
#
loop_
_entity.id
_entity.type
_entity.pdbx_description
1 polymer ?
#
loop_
_entity_poly.entity_id
_entity_poly.type
_entity_poly.pdbx_seq_one_letter_code
_entity_poly.pdbx_strand_id
1 'polypeptide(L)'
;MNLLAHVLAAILVTRLVVPGTPDPTPWAVLHTPAYVSALIASVLPDLDHVPHLLRALKSGRFGPGSRSPLHELPGLAIYSATALVLGLWGLGAPFMAGIATHYLLDYGTRPVRPAHPLSERVVFYGLAPRRDLRALVYYDVGFTGFLLTALLYFLHPLSLLLAIPSAAFLLASLRGVDEGEVESGTGGVRYASLPSRAKELVLRYVRPVVRVLAPLGPSRISGLSMFLTLPVPLLVSRGHWYAAAAVLICVLILDSLDGAVARYLGISGSPTGWLTDVSADRVSEALMCVALPWPFTLLLTINVVLTLLSLRWGRNVILPLRHLAVIYLIL
;
A
#
# COMPACT_ATOMS: atom_id res chain seq x y z
N MET A 1 9.15 5.70 -12.65
CA MET A 1 7.71 5.54 -12.85
C MET A 1 7.51 4.28 -13.67
N ASN A 2 6.87 3.26 -13.11
CA ASN A 2 6.58 2.02 -13.81
C ASN A 2 5.10 2.01 -14.20
N LEU A 3 4.75 2.89 -15.15
CA LEU A 3 3.36 3.12 -15.58
C LEU A 3 2.65 1.83 -15.98
N LEU A 4 3.38 0.92 -16.63
CA LEU A 4 2.84 -0.37 -17.04
C LEU A 4 2.45 -1.24 -15.84
N ALA A 5 3.26 -1.29 -14.78
CA ALA A 5 2.88 -2.00 -13.56
C ALA A 5 1.62 -1.43 -12.91
N HIS A 6 1.48 -0.10 -12.84
CA HIS A 6 0.28 0.54 -12.30
C HIS A 6 -0.98 0.17 -13.09
N VAL A 7 -0.91 0.26 -14.43
CA VAL A 7 -2.00 -0.14 -15.34
C VAL A 7 -2.35 -1.62 -15.17
N LEU A 8 -1.37 -2.52 -15.18
CA LEU A 8 -1.60 -3.96 -15.06
C LEU A 8 -2.21 -4.32 -13.70
N ALA A 9 -1.71 -3.73 -12.60
CA ALA A 9 -2.24 -3.95 -11.26
C ALA A 9 -3.69 -3.46 -11.14
N ALA A 10 -4.01 -2.29 -11.70
CA ALA A 10 -5.36 -1.74 -11.70
C ALA A 10 -6.34 -2.65 -12.47
N ILE A 11 -5.96 -3.14 -13.66
CA ILE A 11 -6.76 -4.10 -14.44
C ILE A 11 -6.98 -5.38 -13.63
N LEU A 12 -5.92 -5.96 -13.07
CA LEU A 12 -6.00 -7.21 -12.31
C LEU A 12 -6.90 -7.10 -11.10
N VAL A 13 -6.72 -6.06 -10.27
CA VAL A 13 -7.55 -5.86 -9.07
C VAL A 13 -8.99 -5.58 -9.46
N THR A 14 -9.23 -4.77 -10.49
CA THR A 14 -10.60 -4.53 -10.98
C THR A 14 -11.27 -5.83 -11.42
N ARG A 15 -10.59 -6.65 -12.22
CA ARG A 15 -11.09 -7.95 -12.67
C ARG A 15 -11.41 -8.88 -11.49
N LEU A 16 -10.52 -8.92 -10.51
CA LEU A 16 -10.55 -9.89 -9.42
C LEU A 16 -11.53 -9.50 -8.29
N VAL A 17 -11.72 -8.21 -8.08
CA VAL A 17 -12.42 -7.67 -6.90
C VAL A 17 -13.76 -7.03 -7.27
N VAL A 18 -13.86 -6.32 -8.39
CA VAL A 18 -15.08 -5.61 -8.74
C VAL A 18 -16.09 -6.57 -9.39
N PRO A 19 -17.28 -6.78 -8.78
CA PRO A 19 -18.28 -7.70 -9.28
C PRO A 19 -18.74 -7.37 -10.71
N GLY A 20 -18.99 -8.39 -11.52
CA GLY A 20 -19.51 -8.24 -12.89
C GLY A 20 -18.48 -7.77 -13.92
N THR A 21 -17.22 -7.57 -13.54
CA THR A 21 -16.17 -7.18 -14.48
C THR A 21 -15.80 -8.36 -15.40
N PRO A 22 -15.89 -8.21 -16.74
CA PRO A 22 -15.57 -9.27 -17.69
C PRO A 22 -14.05 -9.53 -17.76
N ASP A 23 -13.64 -10.64 -18.37
CA ASP A 23 -12.22 -10.92 -18.58
C ASP A 23 -11.50 -9.81 -19.36
N PRO A 24 -10.25 -9.48 -18.99
CA PRO A 24 -9.54 -8.29 -19.46
C PRO A 24 -8.97 -8.46 -20.87
N THR A 25 -9.83 -8.73 -21.85
CA THR A 25 -9.46 -8.63 -23.27
C THR A 25 -9.14 -7.17 -23.64
N PRO A 26 -8.30 -6.91 -24.66
CA PRO A 26 -8.03 -5.53 -25.09
C PRO A 26 -9.30 -4.71 -25.35
N TRP A 27 -10.33 -5.33 -25.94
CA TRP A 27 -11.63 -4.69 -26.16
C TRP A 27 -12.35 -4.37 -24.85
N ALA A 28 -12.46 -5.35 -23.95
CA ALA A 28 -13.14 -5.17 -22.67
C ALA A 28 -12.47 -4.08 -21.81
N VAL A 29 -11.14 -4.05 -21.76
CA VAL A 29 -10.38 -3.06 -20.98
C VAL A 29 -10.66 -1.64 -21.47
N LEU A 30 -10.82 -1.43 -22.78
CA LEU A 30 -11.05 -0.11 -23.36
C LEU A 30 -12.52 0.35 -23.30
N HIS A 31 -13.48 -0.58 -23.24
CA HIS A 31 -14.91 -0.25 -23.38
C HIS A 31 -15.76 -0.57 -22.15
N THR A 32 -15.23 -1.28 -21.15
CA THR A 32 -15.95 -1.51 -19.89
C THR A 32 -15.73 -0.31 -18.95
N PRO A 33 -16.79 0.36 -18.48
CA PRO A 33 -16.67 1.54 -17.61
C PRO A 33 -15.83 1.31 -16.35
N ALA A 34 -15.89 0.10 -15.76
CA ALA A 34 -15.08 -0.28 -14.62
C ALA A 34 -13.57 -0.23 -14.93
N TYR A 35 -13.12 -0.86 -16.03
CA TYR A 35 -11.71 -0.82 -16.43
C TYR A 35 -11.27 0.60 -16.77
N VAL A 36 -12.07 1.35 -17.53
CA VAL A 36 -11.74 2.74 -17.89
C VAL A 36 -11.56 3.60 -16.64
N SER A 37 -12.48 3.50 -15.67
CA SER A 37 -12.41 4.19 -14.39
C SER A 37 -11.13 3.84 -13.63
N ALA A 38 -10.81 2.55 -13.49
CA ALA A 38 -9.60 2.09 -12.81
C ALA A 38 -8.31 2.53 -13.51
N LEU A 39 -8.27 2.49 -14.85
CA LEU A 39 -7.13 2.93 -15.65
C LEU A 39 -6.86 4.41 -15.49
N ILE A 40 -7.90 5.25 -15.62
CA ILE A 40 -7.78 6.70 -15.38
C ILE A 40 -7.19 6.93 -14.00
N ALA A 41 -7.77 6.29 -12.98
CA ALA A 41 -7.34 6.48 -11.61
C ALA A 41 -5.88 6.01 -11.38
N SER A 42 -5.45 4.92 -12.03
CA SER A 42 -4.08 4.40 -11.89
C SER A 42 -2.99 5.28 -12.51
N VAL A 43 -3.35 6.12 -13.49
CA VAL A 43 -2.43 7.01 -14.21
C VAL A 43 -2.52 8.45 -13.72
N LEU A 44 -3.65 8.86 -13.16
CA LEU A 44 -3.93 10.24 -12.78
C LEU A 44 -2.85 10.85 -11.85
N PRO A 45 -2.35 10.17 -10.80
CA PRO A 45 -1.28 10.73 -9.97
C PRO A 45 0.00 11.02 -10.78
N ASP A 46 0.38 10.09 -11.66
CA ASP A 46 1.60 10.18 -12.49
C ASP A 46 1.60 11.33 -13.50
N LEU A 47 0.46 11.97 -13.76
CA LEU A 47 0.42 13.15 -14.63
C LEU A 47 1.26 14.31 -14.09
N ASP A 48 1.51 14.34 -12.78
CA ASP A 48 2.37 15.37 -12.18
C ASP A 48 3.87 15.22 -12.53
N HIS A 49 4.26 14.06 -13.11
CA HIS A 49 5.63 13.82 -13.55
C HIS A 49 5.92 14.46 -14.91
N VAL A 50 4.88 14.82 -15.67
CA VAL A 50 5.02 15.38 -17.03
C VAL A 50 5.92 16.62 -17.07
N PRO A 51 5.77 17.63 -16.18
CA PRO A 51 6.67 18.79 -16.15
C PRO A 51 8.14 18.44 -15.82
N HIS A 52 8.38 17.27 -15.24
CA HIS A 52 9.70 16.81 -14.79
C HIS A 52 10.39 15.84 -15.75
N LEU A 53 9.73 15.41 -16.83
CA LEU A 53 10.25 14.43 -17.79
C LEU A 53 11.63 14.80 -18.34
N LEU A 54 11.83 16.06 -18.77
CA LEU A 54 13.11 16.51 -19.32
C LEU A 54 14.26 16.41 -18.32
N ARG A 55 14.00 16.68 -17.03
CA ARG A 55 15.00 16.54 -15.96
C ARG A 55 15.27 15.06 -15.68
N ALA A 56 14.21 14.26 -15.63
CA ALA A 56 14.31 12.81 -15.38
C ALA A 56 15.06 12.08 -16.51
N LEU A 57 14.89 12.49 -17.77
CA LEU A 57 15.65 11.95 -18.90
C LEU A 57 17.16 12.21 -18.76
N LYS A 58 17.54 13.36 -18.18
CA LYS A 58 18.95 13.71 -17.93
C LYS A 58 19.53 12.98 -16.73
N SER A 59 18.77 12.86 -15.64
CA SER A 59 19.23 12.21 -14.39
C SER A 59 19.06 10.69 -14.39
N GLY A 60 18.31 10.15 -15.35
CA GLY A 60 17.88 8.75 -15.38
C GLY A 60 16.88 8.38 -14.27
N ARG A 61 16.40 9.34 -13.46
CA ARG A 61 15.50 9.05 -12.32
C ARG A 61 14.59 10.22 -11.93
N PHE A 62 13.37 9.88 -11.53
CA PHE A 62 12.48 10.74 -10.75
C PHE A 62 12.87 10.66 -9.27
N GLY A 63 13.08 11.80 -8.63
CA GLY A 63 13.37 11.88 -7.19
C GLY A 63 12.08 12.16 -6.40
N PRO A 64 12.09 12.03 -5.06
CA PRO A 64 10.92 12.37 -4.24
C PRO A 64 10.40 13.80 -4.49
N GLY A 65 11.30 14.74 -4.79
CA GLY A 65 10.95 16.14 -5.10
C GLY A 65 10.28 16.39 -6.45
N SER A 66 10.14 15.37 -7.32
CA SER A 66 9.36 15.48 -8.56
C SER A 66 7.90 14.99 -8.41
N ARG A 67 7.51 14.58 -7.20
CA ARG A 67 6.13 14.19 -6.85
C ARG A 67 5.41 15.39 -6.27
N SER A 68 4.18 15.61 -6.71
CA SER A 68 3.27 16.58 -6.12
C SER A 68 2.58 15.97 -4.88
N PRO A 69 1.80 16.76 -4.12
CA PRO A 69 0.97 16.23 -3.05
C PRO A 69 -0.05 15.17 -3.49
N LEU A 70 -0.29 15.00 -4.80
CA LEU A 70 -1.22 13.99 -5.34
C LEU A 70 -0.69 12.55 -5.25
N HIS A 71 0.62 12.33 -5.10
CA HIS A 71 1.19 11.00 -4.79
C HIS A 71 1.21 10.66 -3.30
N GLU A 72 0.74 11.59 -2.46
CA GLU A 72 0.90 11.52 -1.01
C GLU A 72 -0.48 11.49 -0.33
N LEU A 73 -0.55 11.39 1.01
CA LEU A 73 -1.82 11.27 1.73
C LEU A 73 -2.85 12.38 1.41
N PRO A 74 -2.49 13.65 1.14
CA PRO A 74 -3.45 14.63 0.63
C PRO A 74 -4.12 14.22 -0.68
N GLY A 75 -3.35 13.66 -1.61
CA GLY A 75 -3.88 13.06 -2.85
C GLY A 75 -4.84 11.92 -2.56
N LEU A 76 -4.47 10.99 -1.66
CA LEU A 76 -5.34 9.87 -1.27
C LEU A 76 -6.69 10.35 -0.70
N ALA A 77 -6.71 11.44 0.07
CA ALA A 77 -7.94 12.04 0.56
C ALA A 77 -8.82 12.58 -0.59
N ILE A 78 -8.22 13.29 -1.56
CA ILE A 78 -8.93 13.82 -2.74
C ILE A 78 -9.48 12.68 -3.59
N TYR A 79 -8.67 11.65 -3.83
CA TYR A 79 -9.06 10.51 -4.65
C TYR A 79 -10.11 9.63 -3.97
N SER A 80 -10.05 9.43 -2.65
CA SER A 80 -11.09 8.71 -1.91
C SER A 80 -12.41 9.48 -1.90
N ALA A 81 -12.38 10.82 -1.76
CA ALA A 81 -13.56 11.66 -1.95
C ALA A 81 -14.11 11.58 -3.39
N THR A 82 -13.23 11.52 -4.39
CA THR A 82 -13.63 11.35 -5.80
C THR A 82 -14.27 9.98 -6.03
N ALA A 83 -13.74 8.92 -5.43
CA ALA A 83 -14.33 7.57 -5.48
C ALA A 83 -15.73 7.53 -4.88
N LEU A 84 -16.01 8.29 -3.80
CA LEU A 84 -17.34 8.42 -3.22
C LEU A 84 -18.33 9.02 -4.22
N VAL A 85 -17.94 10.11 -4.87
CA VAL A 85 -18.76 10.79 -5.89
C VAL A 85 -19.02 9.84 -7.06
N LEU A 86 -17.97 9.21 -7.61
CA LEU A 86 -18.08 8.23 -8.69
C LEU A 86 -18.89 6.98 -8.30
N GLY A 87 -18.97 6.67 -7.00
CA GLY A 87 -19.80 5.62 -6.43
C GLY A 87 -21.29 5.78 -6.78
N LEU A 88 -21.77 7.01 -6.97
CA LEU A 88 -23.15 7.30 -7.39
C LEU A 88 -23.50 6.73 -8.78
N TRP A 89 -22.48 6.44 -9.60
CA TRP A 89 -22.60 5.83 -10.93
C TRP A 89 -22.03 4.40 -10.98
N GLY A 90 -21.74 3.78 -9.83
CA GLY A 90 -21.13 2.45 -9.77
C GLY A 90 -19.66 2.40 -10.20
N LEU A 91 -19.00 3.56 -10.33
CA LEU A 91 -17.59 3.66 -10.77
C LEU A 91 -16.60 3.86 -9.62
N GLY A 92 -17.09 4.02 -8.39
CA GLY A 92 -16.28 4.29 -7.21
C GLY A 92 -15.31 3.17 -6.82
N ALA A 93 -15.79 1.92 -6.75
CA ALA A 93 -14.94 0.77 -6.44
C ALA A 93 -13.84 0.52 -7.50
N PRO A 94 -14.12 0.53 -8.82
CA PRO A 94 -13.07 0.49 -9.84
C PRO A 94 -12.08 1.66 -9.75
N PHE A 95 -12.57 2.88 -9.51
CA PHE A 95 -11.68 4.04 -9.35
C PHE A 95 -10.75 3.84 -8.14
N MET A 96 -11.30 3.39 -7.01
CA MET A 96 -10.52 3.07 -5.82
C MET A 96 -9.52 1.94 -6.06
N ALA A 97 -9.86 0.92 -6.87
CA ALA A 97 -8.92 -0.13 -7.25
C ALA A 97 -7.68 0.44 -7.96
N GLY A 98 -7.87 1.36 -8.91
CA GLY A 98 -6.78 2.05 -9.60
C GLY A 98 -5.91 2.89 -8.66
N ILE A 99 -6.52 3.68 -7.78
CA ILE A 99 -5.78 4.53 -6.81
C ILE A 99 -5.05 3.68 -5.76
N ALA A 100 -5.73 2.73 -5.15
CA ALA A 100 -5.14 1.91 -4.08
C ALA A 100 -3.97 1.08 -4.61
N THR A 101 -4.07 0.52 -5.82
CA THR A 101 -2.94 -0.18 -6.45
C THR A 101 -1.83 0.77 -6.86
N HIS A 102 -2.13 1.99 -7.34
CA HIS A 102 -1.11 3.00 -7.61
C HIS A 102 -0.28 3.28 -6.36
N TYR A 103 -0.94 3.65 -5.26
CA TYR A 103 -0.29 3.96 -3.98
C TYR A 103 0.46 2.76 -3.41
N LEU A 104 -0.12 1.55 -3.45
CA LEU A 104 0.55 0.33 -3.01
C LEU A 104 1.88 0.12 -3.73
N LEU A 105 1.90 0.25 -5.06
CA LEU A 105 3.12 0.05 -5.83
C LEU A 105 4.14 1.14 -5.54
N ASP A 106 3.71 2.38 -5.44
CA ASP A 106 4.62 3.49 -5.19
C ASP A 106 5.25 3.43 -3.80
N TYR A 107 4.44 3.17 -2.77
CA TYR A 107 4.90 3.01 -1.39
C TYR A 107 5.76 1.76 -1.25
N GLY A 108 5.33 0.65 -1.85
CA GLY A 108 6.07 -0.61 -1.80
C GLY A 108 7.43 -0.53 -2.48
N THR A 109 7.55 0.22 -3.58
CA THR A 109 8.74 0.12 -4.45
C THR A 109 9.64 1.36 -4.43
N ARG A 110 9.17 2.51 -3.94
CA ARG A 110 9.90 3.78 -4.00
C ARG A 110 9.94 4.50 -2.65
N PRO A 111 10.93 5.39 -2.45
CA PRO A 111 10.86 6.38 -1.39
C PRO A 111 9.75 7.40 -1.68
N VAL A 112 8.91 7.66 -0.69
CA VAL A 112 7.72 8.53 -0.76
C VAL A 112 7.81 9.65 0.29
N ARG A 113 7.04 10.74 0.15
CA ARG A 113 6.92 11.78 1.19
C ARG A 113 5.46 11.83 1.68
N PRO A 114 5.01 10.86 2.49
CA PRO A 114 3.58 10.57 2.64
C PRO A 114 2.72 11.74 3.08
N ALA A 115 3.31 12.76 3.70
CA ALA A 115 2.61 13.91 4.22
C ALA A 115 3.01 15.24 3.56
N HIS A 116 3.68 15.25 2.41
CA HIS A 116 4.00 16.51 1.72
C HIS A 116 2.70 17.25 1.31
N PRO A 117 2.57 18.58 1.55
CA PRO A 117 3.59 19.52 2.01
C PRO A 117 3.67 19.74 3.53
N LEU A 118 2.88 19.02 4.33
CA LEU A 118 2.91 19.14 5.79
C LEU A 118 4.21 18.59 6.41
N SER A 119 4.89 17.67 5.72
CA SER A 119 6.19 17.11 6.12
C SER A 119 6.99 16.68 4.88
N GLU A 120 8.27 17.06 4.84
CA GLU A 120 9.23 16.68 3.79
C GLU A 120 9.93 15.34 4.07
N ARG A 121 9.63 14.69 5.19
CA ARG A 121 10.25 13.40 5.55
C ARG A 121 9.99 12.35 4.49
N VAL A 122 11.06 11.70 4.06
CA VAL A 122 11.00 10.60 3.11
C VAL A 122 10.89 9.29 3.87
N VAL A 123 9.91 8.47 3.49
CA VAL A 123 9.70 7.12 4.00
C VAL A 123 10.12 6.13 2.92
N PHE A 124 10.73 5.02 3.34
CA PHE A 124 11.00 3.89 2.46
C PHE A 124 10.80 2.57 3.21
N TYR A 125 10.01 1.68 2.62
CA TYR A 125 9.66 0.41 3.24
C TYR A 125 10.71 -0.68 3.06
N GLY A 126 11.72 -0.48 2.20
CA GLY A 126 12.79 -1.48 2.06
C GLY A 126 12.31 -2.78 1.40
N LEU A 127 11.34 -2.72 0.50
CA LEU A 127 10.83 -3.88 -0.26
C LEU A 127 11.33 -3.93 -1.72
N ALA A 128 12.11 -2.93 -2.14
CA ALA A 128 12.73 -2.84 -3.45
C ALA A 128 14.21 -2.45 -3.32
N PRO A 129 15.08 -2.82 -4.28
CA PRO A 129 16.49 -2.45 -4.26
C PRO A 129 16.70 -0.95 -4.48
N ARG A 130 17.66 -0.35 -3.77
CA ARG A 130 18.03 1.09 -3.90
C ARG A 130 19.47 1.37 -4.30
N ARG A 131 20.38 0.40 -4.20
CA ARG A 131 21.83 0.60 -4.39
C ARG A 131 22.18 1.22 -5.72
N ASP A 132 21.60 0.70 -6.79
CA ASP A 132 21.85 1.18 -8.14
C ASP A 132 20.57 1.14 -8.99
N LEU A 133 20.59 1.94 -10.05
CA LEU A 133 19.48 2.07 -10.98
C LEU A 133 19.21 0.77 -11.74
N ARG A 134 20.23 -0.06 -11.98
CA ARG A 134 20.08 -1.31 -12.73
C ARG A 134 19.27 -2.33 -11.94
N ALA A 135 19.59 -2.54 -10.65
CA ALA A 135 18.86 -3.41 -9.75
C ALA A 135 17.39 -3.01 -9.65
N LEU A 136 17.14 -1.70 -9.57
CA LEU A 136 15.78 -1.17 -9.56
C LEU A 136 15.03 -1.41 -10.88
N VAL A 137 15.71 -1.26 -12.03
CA VAL A 137 15.14 -1.60 -13.35
C VAL A 137 14.86 -3.09 -13.47
N TYR A 138 15.76 -3.96 -13.03
CA TYR A 138 15.53 -5.41 -13.02
C TYR A 138 14.35 -5.78 -12.14
N TYR A 139 14.23 -5.16 -10.97
CA TYR A 139 13.09 -5.31 -10.10
C TYR A 139 11.79 -4.88 -10.78
N ASP A 140 11.77 -3.69 -11.39
CA ASP A 140 10.61 -3.17 -12.11
C ASP A 140 10.18 -4.08 -13.27
N VAL A 141 11.13 -4.54 -14.09
CA VAL A 141 10.87 -5.47 -15.20
C VAL A 141 10.29 -6.78 -14.68
N GLY A 142 10.85 -7.31 -13.59
CA GLY A 142 10.40 -8.59 -13.03
C GLY A 142 9.02 -8.49 -12.42
N PHE A 143 8.76 -7.41 -11.70
CA PHE A 143 7.46 -7.15 -11.11
C PHE A 143 6.39 -6.93 -12.18
N THR A 144 6.67 -6.12 -13.21
CA THR A 144 5.79 -5.93 -14.36
C THR A 144 5.55 -7.23 -15.12
N GLY A 145 6.59 -8.04 -15.34
CA GLY A 145 6.49 -9.35 -15.97
C GLY A 145 5.59 -10.31 -15.20
N PHE A 146 5.70 -10.33 -13.86
CA PHE A 146 4.82 -11.09 -12.98
C PHE A 146 3.36 -10.67 -13.12
N LEU A 147 3.07 -9.35 -13.07
CA LEU A 147 1.71 -8.84 -13.27
C LEU A 147 1.18 -9.18 -14.67
N LEU A 148 2.02 -9.05 -15.70
CA LEU A 148 1.64 -9.40 -17.07
C LEU A 148 1.29 -10.89 -17.18
N THR A 149 2.09 -11.78 -16.59
CA THR A 149 1.77 -13.21 -16.53
C THR A 149 0.43 -13.47 -15.82
N ALA A 150 0.19 -12.82 -14.69
CA ALA A 150 -1.09 -12.94 -13.98
C ALA A 150 -2.26 -12.43 -14.84
N LEU A 151 -2.06 -11.40 -15.66
CA LEU A 151 -3.09 -10.90 -16.58
C LEU A 151 -3.35 -11.89 -17.72
N LEU A 152 -2.29 -12.43 -18.32
CA LEU A 152 -2.37 -13.42 -19.39
C LEU A 152 -3.09 -14.70 -18.95
N TYR A 153 -3.12 -15.03 -17.66
CA TYR A 153 -3.87 -16.16 -17.12
C TYR A 153 -5.36 -16.09 -17.44
N PHE A 154 -5.95 -14.89 -17.40
CA PHE A 154 -7.36 -14.69 -17.76
C PHE A 154 -7.64 -14.82 -19.25
N LEU A 155 -6.62 -14.65 -20.09
CA LEU A 155 -6.75 -14.81 -21.54
C LEU A 155 -6.45 -16.25 -21.98
N HIS A 156 -5.51 -16.91 -21.30
CA HIS A 156 -5.08 -18.26 -21.62
C HIS A 156 -4.50 -18.97 -20.39
N PRO A 157 -5.15 -20.02 -19.84
CA PRO A 157 -4.70 -20.69 -18.62
C PRO A 157 -3.27 -21.26 -18.68
N LEU A 158 -2.80 -21.69 -19.87
CA LEU A 158 -1.42 -22.18 -20.03
C LEU A 158 -0.34 -21.12 -19.76
N SER A 159 -0.68 -19.83 -19.70
CA SER A 159 0.26 -18.79 -19.26
C SER A 159 0.72 -18.98 -17.81
N LEU A 160 0.05 -19.83 -17.02
CA LEU A 160 0.53 -20.25 -15.70
C LEU A 160 1.93 -20.91 -15.75
N LEU A 161 2.32 -21.49 -16.90
CA LEU A 161 3.67 -22.00 -17.13
C LEU A 161 4.73 -20.90 -17.03
N LEU A 162 4.35 -19.63 -17.26
CA LEU A 162 5.21 -18.46 -17.09
C LEU A 162 5.22 -17.93 -15.64
N ALA A 163 4.29 -18.38 -14.78
CA ALA A 163 4.18 -17.84 -13.43
C ALA A 163 5.40 -18.20 -12.56
N ILE A 164 5.87 -19.45 -12.67
CA ILE A 164 7.05 -19.93 -11.96
C ILE A 164 8.32 -19.13 -12.38
N PRO A 165 8.68 -19.03 -13.67
CA PRO A 165 9.85 -18.25 -14.07
C PRO A 165 9.72 -16.75 -13.75
N SER A 166 8.53 -16.15 -13.91
CA SER A 166 8.31 -14.75 -13.53
C SER A 166 8.47 -14.52 -12.04
N ALA A 167 7.93 -15.41 -11.20
CA ALA A 167 8.10 -15.35 -9.75
C ALA A 167 9.57 -15.58 -9.35
N ALA A 168 10.25 -16.55 -9.96
CA ALA A 168 11.66 -16.80 -9.71
C ALA A 168 12.53 -15.58 -10.09
N PHE A 169 12.23 -14.93 -11.21
CA PHE A 169 12.93 -13.71 -11.63
C PHE A 169 12.67 -12.54 -10.68
N LEU A 170 11.43 -12.35 -10.20
CA LEU A 170 11.11 -11.36 -9.19
C LEU A 170 11.82 -11.65 -7.86
N LEU A 171 11.85 -12.91 -7.41
CA LEU A 171 12.60 -13.30 -6.21
C LEU A 171 14.11 -13.09 -6.38
N ALA A 172 14.64 -13.30 -7.59
CA ALA A 172 16.03 -13.02 -7.90
C ALA A 172 16.33 -11.51 -7.90
N SER A 173 15.41 -10.66 -8.36
CA SER A 173 15.58 -9.21 -8.36
C SER A 173 15.51 -8.58 -6.96
N LEU A 174 14.93 -9.29 -5.99
CA LEU A 174 14.96 -8.93 -4.57
C LEU A 174 16.33 -9.20 -3.91
N ARG A 175 17.26 -9.92 -4.57
CA ARG A 175 18.62 -10.10 -4.06
C ARG A 175 19.37 -8.78 -4.13
N GLY A 176 19.61 -8.15 -2.98
CA GLY A 176 20.26 -6.83 -2.90
C GLY A 176 19.35 -5.70 -2.40
N VAL A 177 18.16 -6.03 -1.87
CA VAL A 177 17.35 -5.09 -1.10
C VAL A 177 18.11 -4.68 0.17
N ASP A 178 18.53 -3.42 0.22
CA ASP A 178 19.28 -2.87 1.34
C ASP A 178 18.48 -2.84 2.64
N GLU A 179 19.16 -3.12 3.74
CA GLU A 179 18.72 -2.72 5.08
C GLU A 179 18.63 -1.20 5.08
N GLY A 180 17.40 -0.67 5.05
CA GLY A 180 17.18 0.77 5.00
C GLY A 180 17.82 1.46 6.22
N GLU A 181 18.45 2.60 6.00
CA GLU A 181 18.89 3.49 7.07
C GLU A 181 17.71 3.82 7.98
N VAL A 182 17.79 3.38 9.22
CA VAL A 182 16.86 3.77 10.27
C VAL A 182 17.34 5.12 10.79
N GLU A 183 16.71 6.21 10.38
CA GLU A 183 16.92 7.51 11.01
C GLU A 183 16.49 7.47 12.48
N SER A 184 17.45 7.64 13.39
CA SER A 184 17.27 7.73 14.83
C SER A 184 16.80 9.13 15.25
N GLY A 185 15.53 9.44 14.99
CA GLY A 185 14.92 10.70 15.45
C GLY A 185 14.34 10.61 16.86
N THR A 186 14.91 11.32 17.84
CA THR A 186 14.38 11.47 19.21
C THR A 186 13.30 12.55 19.27
N GLY A 187 12.14 12.28 18.65
CA GLY A 187 10.98 13.18 18.65
C GLY A 187 9.76 12.49 19.27
N GLY A 188 9.74 12.36 20.59
CA GLY A 188 8.75 11.53 21.30
C GLY A 188 7.31 12.03 21.15
N VAL A 189 6.49 11.27 20.42
CA VAL A 189 5.02 11.38 20.47
C VAL A 189 4.52 10.65 21.71
N ARG A 190 3.62 11.28 22.50
CA ARG A 190 3.04 10.64 23.71
C ARG A 190 1.94 9.65 23.32
N TYR A 191 2.12 8.38 23.66
CA TYR A 191 1.13 7.32 23.45
C TYR A 191 0.34 7.03 24.72
N ALA A 192 -0.93 6.60 24.57
CA ALA A 192 -1.70 6.03 25.67
C ALA A 192 -1.07 4.70 26.12
N SER A 193 -0.78 4.55 27.41
CA SER A 193 -0.10 3.37 27.96
C SER A 193 -1.09 2.34 28.49
N LEU A 194 -0.94 1.07 28.06
CA LEU A 194 -1.58 -0.08 28.70
C LEU A 194 -1.16 -0.21 30.18
N PRO A 195 -2.00 -0.82 31.04
CA PRO A 195 -1.62 -1.19 32.40
C PRO A 195 -0.33 -2.02 32.42
N SER A 196 0.56 -1.74 33.39
CA SER A 196 1.92 -2.29 33.46
C SER A 196 1.98 -3.83 33.40
N ARG A 197 1.06 -4.53 34.08
CA ARG A 197 1.02 -6.01 34.09
C ARG A 197 0.62 -6.65 32.76
N ALA A 198 -0.35 -6.07 32.05
CA ALA A 198 -0.79 -6.57 30.74
C ALA A 198 0.33 -6.39 29.70
N LYS A 199 1.03 -5.25 29.76
CA LYS A 199 2.17 -4.95 28.92
C LYS A 199 3.31 -5.96 29.11
N GLU A 200 3.62 -6.32 30.36
CA GLU A 200 4.69 -7.27 30.67
C GLU A 200 4.39 -8.70 30.18
N LEU A 201 3.14 -9.15 30.34
CA LEU A 201 2.70 -10.46 29.84
C LEU A 201 2.77 -10.54 28.32
N VAL A 202 2.22 -9.55 27.61
CA VAL A 202 2.25 -9.51 26.14
C VAL A 202 3.69 -9.48 25.63
N LEU A 203 4.55 -8.66 26.24
CA LEU A 203 5.97 -8.59 25.86
C LEU A 203 6.68 -9.93 26.04
N ARG A 204 6.35 -10.74 27.06
CA ARG A 204 6.95 -12.05 27.27
C ARG A 204 6.70 -13.00 26.08
N TYR A 205 5.47 -13.05 25.57
CA TYR A 205 5.10 -13.94 24.45
C TYR A 205 5.54 -13.39 23.09
N VAL A 206 5.56 -12.07 22.93
CA VAL A 206 5.91 -11.42 21.65
C VAL A 206 7.44 -11.33 21.45
N ARG A 207 8.24 -11.32 22.53
CA ARG A 207 9.71 -11.22 22.47
C ARG A 207 10.41 -12.21 21.54
N PRO A 208 10.11 -13.53 21.54
CA PRO A 208 10.77 -14.46 20.61
C PRO A 208 10.49 -14.10 19.15
N VAL A 209 9.25 -13.74 18.82
CA VAL A 209 8.86 -13.31 17.47
C VAL A 209 9.59 -12.03 17.08
N VAL A 210 9.61 -11.03 17.97
CA VAL A 210 10.30 -9.76 17.75
C VAL A 210 11.80 -9.95 17.52
N ARG A 211 12.46 -10.87 18.23
CA ARG A 211 13.89 -11.17 18.00
C ARG A 211 14.14 -11.73 16.60
N VAL A 212 13.25 -12.61 16.13
CA VAL A 212 13.34 -13.21 14.78
C VAL A 212 13.08 -12.16 13.71
N LEU A 213 12.15 -11.23 13.94
CA LEU A 213 11.79 -10.18 12.98
C LEU A 213 12.70 -8.94 13.02
N ALA A 214 13.49 -8.76 14.07
CA ALA A 214 14.37 -7.60 14.23
C ALA A 214 15.28 -7.31 13.02
N PRO A 215 15.89 -8.31 12.34
CA PRO A 215 16.70 -8.09 11.14
C PRO A 215 15.92 -7.51 9.94
N LEU A 216 14.60 -7.68 9.89
CA LEU A 216 13.79 -7.07 8.83
C LEU A 216 13.70 -5.55 9.02
N GLY A 217 13.71 -5.08 10.27
CA GLY A 217 13.47 -3.69 10.63
C GLY A 217 11.97 -3.32 10.60
N PRO A 218 11.57 -2.27 11.35
CA PRO A 218 10.15 -1.92 11.52
C PRO A 218 9.50 -1.50 10.20
N SER A 219 10.15 -0.65 9.39
CA SER A 219 9.59 -0.18 8.12
C SER A 219 9.28 -1.31 7.13
N ARG A 220 10.13 -2.35 7.05
CA ARG A 220 9.82 -3.51 6.21
C ARG A 220 8.61 -4.27 6.71
N ILE A 221 8.45 -4.38 8.02
CA ILE A 221 7.29 -5.05 8.63
C ILE A 221 5.99 -4.32 8.28
N SER A 222 5.95 -2.98 8.41
CA SER A 222 4.80 -2.17 7.97
C SER A 222 4.53 -2.31 6.46
N GLY A 223 5.59 -2.39 5.66
CA GLY A 223 5.46 -2.63 4.23
C GLY A 223 4.88 -4.01 3.92
N LEU A 224 5.33 -5.05 4.63
CA LEU A 224 4.83 -6.41 4.47
C LEU A 224 3.37 -6.54 4.94
N SER A 225 2.97 -5.88 6.04
CA SER A 225 1.57 -5.85 6.47
C SER A 225 0.67 -5.18 5.42
N MET A 226 1.17 -4.11 4.77
CA MET A 226 0.50 -3.47 3.65
C MET A 226 0.26 -4.44 2.48
N PHE A 227 1.29 -5.16 2.01
CA PHE A 227 1.12 -6.16 0.95
C PHE A 227 0.25 -7.36 1.34
N LEU A 228 0.33 -7.80 2.61
CA LEU A 228 -0.51 -8.87 3.16
C LEU A 228 -2.00 -8.49 3.17
N THR A 229 -2.34 -7.21 2.95
CA THR A 229 -3.73 -6.76 2.82
C THR A 229 -4.34 -7.12 1.47
N LEU A 230 -3.55 -7.37 0.41
CA LEU A 230 -4.04 -7.67 -0.95
C LEU A 230 -5.09 -8.80 -1.04
N PRO A 231 -4.98 -9.92 -0.31
CA PRO A 231 -5.98 -10.98 -0.36
C PRO A 231 -7.31 -10.61 0.30
N VAL A 232 -7.36 -9.61 1.18
CA VAL A 232 -8.58 -9.20 1.90
C VAL A 232 -9.70 -8.80 0.94
N PRO A 233 -9.54 -7.78 0.05
CA PRO A 233 -10.61 -7.40 -0.87
C PRO A 233 -11.01 -8.54 -1.81
N LEU A 234 -10.06 -9.42 -2.16
CA LEU A 234 -10.30 -10.58 -3.00
C LEU A 234 -11.16 -11.66 -2.32
N LEU A 235 -10.95 -11.90 -1.03
CA LEU A 235 -11.76 -12.85 -0.25
C LEU A 235 -13.15 -12.27 0.01
N VAL A 236 -13.24 -10.97 0.29
CA VAL A 236 -14.49 -10.23 0.44
C VAL A 236 -15.33 -10.31 -0.84
N SER A 237 -14.76 -10.04 -2.01
CA SER A 237 -15.49 -10.08 -3.29
C SER A 237 -16.03 -11.47 -3.64
N ARG A 238 -15.44 -12.53 -3.08
CA ARG A 238 -15.88 -13.92 -3.25
C ARG A 238 -16.81 -14.43 -2.14
N GLY A 239 -17.19 -13.57 -1.20
CA GLY A 239 -18.06 -13.94 -0.08
C GLY A 239 -17.37 -14.80 0.98
N HIS A 240 -16.04 -14.86 1.00
CA HIS A 240 -15.27 -15.59 2.02
C HIS A 240 -14.98 -14.69 3.23
N TRP A 241 -16.03 -14.17 3.87
CA TRP A 241 -15.97 -13.14 4.91
C TRP A 241 -15.08 -13.51 6.11
N TYR A 242 -15.24 -14.72 6.66
CA TYR A 242 -14.42 -15.20 7.79
C TYR A 242 -12.94 -15.38 7.42
N ALA A 243 -12.65 -15.83 6.20
CA ALA A 243 -11.27 -15.94 5.73
C ALA A 243 -10.65 -14.54 5.55
N ALA A 244 -11.42 -13.58 5.02
CA ALA A 244 -11.00 -12.19 4.93
C ALA A 244 -10.72 -11.60 6.32
N ALA A 245 -11.59 -11.85 7.30
CA ALA A 245 -11.40 -11.43 8.69
C ALA A 245 -10.13 -12.06 9.30
N ALA A 246 -9.90 -13.35 9.09
CA ALA A 246 -8.70 -14.04 9.57
C ALA A 246 -7.41 -13.44 8.97
N VAL A 247 -7.39 -13.18 7.65
CA VAL A 247 -6.25 -12.52 6.99
C VAL A 247 -6.06 -11.11 7.55
N LEU A 248 -7.14 -10.34 7.74
CA LEU A 248 -7.07 -8.99 8.28
C LEU A 248 -6.58 -8.97 9.74
N ILE A 249 -6.92 -9.96 10.55
CA ILE A 249 -6.35 -10.16 11.90
C ILE A 249 -4.85 -10.42 11.80
N CYS A 250 -4.39 -11.26 10.87
CA CYS A 250 -2.97 -11.48 10.63
C CYS A 250 -2.26 -10.18 10.21
N VAL A 251 -2.89 -9.35 9.36
CA VAL A 251 -2.39 -8.01 9.00
C VAL A 251 -2.23 -7.15 10.26
N LEU A 252 -3.25 -7.04 11.11
CA LEU A 252 -3.21 -6.26 12.34
C LEU A 252 -2.15 -6.76 13.35
N ILE A 253 -1.95 -8.08 13.42
CA ILE A 253 -0.88 -8.66 14.24
C ILE A 253 0.48 -8.23 13.69
N LEU A 254 0.72 -8.42 12.39
CA LEU A 254 2.00 -8.08 11.75
C LEU A 254 2.31 -6.59 11.87
N ASP A 255 1.29 -5.76 11.67
CA ASP A 255 1.32 -4.31 11.87
C ASP A 255 1.80 -3.96 13.28
N SER A 256 1.15 -4.51 14.32
CA SER A 256 1.55 -4.26 15.72
C SER A 256 2.99 -4.68 16.07
N LEU A 257 3.60 -5.58 15.27
CA LEU A 257 4.96 -6.05 15.46
C LEU A 257 6.00 -5.03 15.01
N ASP A 258 5.68 -4.08 14.13
CA ASP A 258 6.62 -3.05 13.69
C ASP A 258 7.05 -2.16 14.86
N GLY A 259 6.11 -1.72 15.70
CA GLY A 259 6.34 -0.89 16.87
C GLY A 259 7.00 -1.70 17.98
N ALA A 260 6.71 -3.01 18.05
CA ALA A 260 7.39 -3.90 18.97
C ALA A 260 8.87 -4.08 18.60
N VAL A 261 9.18 -4.25 17.31
CA VAL A 261 10.54 -4.29 16.78
C VAL A 261 11.24 -2.94 16.95
N ALA A 262 10.57 -1.82 16.69
CA ALA A 262 11.13 -0.49 16.92
C ALA A 262 11.51 -0.26 18.38
N ARG A 263 10.68 -0.69 19.33
CA ARG A 263 11.00 -0.65 20.77
C ARG A 263 12.16 -1.57 21.13
N TYR A 264 12.21 -2.77 20.57
CA TYR A 264 13.30 -3.72 20.80
C TYR A 264 14.65 -3.19 20.30
N LEU A 265 14.66 -2.49 19.16
CA LEU A 265 15.84 -1.87 18.57
C LEU A 265 16.19 -0.49 19.19
N GLY A 266 15.41 0.02 20.14
CA GLY A 266 15.67 1.30 20.80
C GLY A 266 15.38 2.55 19.94
N ILE A 267 14.62 2.39 18.85
CA ILE A 267 14.31 3.43 17.85
C ILE A 267 12.83 3.85 17.89
N SER A 268 12.12 3.51 18.96
CA SER A 268 10.69 3.80 19.10
C SER A 268 10.39 5.29 19.24
N GLY A 269 9.23 5.71 18.73
CA GLY A 269 8.77 7.09 18.83
C GLY A 269 9.46 8.04 17.85
N SER A 270 10.11 7.51 16.81
CA SER A 270 10.64 8.35 15.74
C SER A 270 9.48 8.90 14.88
N PRO A 271 9.49 10.19 14.54
CA PRO A 271 8.46 10.75 13.68
C PRO A 271 8.41 10.12 12.28
N THR A 272 9.56 9.68 11.76
CA THR A 272 9.65 8.93 10.50
C THR A 272 8.97 7.56 10.65
N GLY A 273 9.21 6.84 11.76
CA GLY A 273 8.56 5.56 12.02
C GLY A 273 7.04 5.69 12.12
N TRP A 274 6.54 6.72 12.81
CA TRP A 274 5.11 7.02 12.86
C TRP A 274 4.53 7.31 11.46
N LEU A 275 5.26 8.06 10.62
CA LEU A 275 4.81 8.37 9.26
C LEU A 275 4.79 7.12 8.36
N THR A 276 5.77 6.23 8.52
CA THR A 276 5.82 4.93 7.84
C THR A 276 4.62 4.07 8.18
N ASP A 277 4.34 3.91 9.47
CA ASP A 277 3.23 3.15 10.02
C ASP A 277 1.87 3.70 9.52
N VAL A 278 1.59 4.98 9.81
CA VAL A 278 0.30 5.58 9.45
C VAL A 278 0.03 5.59 7.95
N SER A 279 1.07 5.68 7.12
CA SER A 279 0.87 5.72 5.68
C SER A 279 0.69 4.34 5.06
N ALA A 280 1.35 3.30 5.60
CA ALA A 280 1.04 1.91 5.27
C ALA A 280 -0.43 1.59 5.62
N ASP A 281 -0.87 2.04 6.79
CA ASP A 281 -2.25 1.89 7.26
C ASP A 281 -3.28 2.48 6.29
N ARG A 282 -3.07 3.73 5.88
CA ARG A 282 -4.01 4.39 4.95
C ARG A 282 -4.05 3.71 3.59
N VAL A 283 -2.92 3.19 3.10
CA VAL A 283 -2.88 2.44 1.83
C VAL A 283 -3.56 1.07 1.98
N SER A 284 -3.31 0.34 3.08
CA SER A 284 -4.04 -0.90 3.41
C SER A 284 -5.55 -0.69 3.46
N GLU A 285 -6.00 0.37 4.14
CA GLU A 285 -7.41 0.70 4.25
C GLU A 285 -8.02 1.03 2.87
N ALA A 286 -7.30 1.75 2.01
CA ALA A 286 -7.71 2.00 0.64
C ALA A 286 -7.88 0.71 -0.17
N LEU A 287 -6.96 -0.25 -0.05
CA LEU A 287 -7.06 -1.56 -0.69
C LEU A 287 -8.30 -2.33 -0.22
N MET A 288 -8.59 -2.32 1.07
CA MET A 288 -9.78 -2.97 1.62
C MET A 288 -11.08 -2.33 1.12
N CYS A 289 -11.10 -1.00 1.01
CA CYS A 289 -12.26 -0.24 0.55
C CYS A 289 -12.66 -0.51 -0.90
N VAL A 290 -11.84 -1.22 -1.69
CA VAL A 290 -12.21 -1.66 -3.04
C VAL A 290 -13.39 -2.65 -3.01
N ALA A 291 -13.45 -3.51 -1.99
CA ALA A 291 -14.45 -4.57 -1.87
C ALA A 291 -15.49 -4.34 -0.75
N LEU A 292 -15.19 -3.45 0.19
CA LEU A 292 -16.10 -3.13 1.28
C LEU A 292 -17.21 -2.18 0.84
N PRO A 293 -18.36 -2.15 1.54
CA PRO A 293 -19.45 -1.25 1.23
C PRO A 293 -19.02 0.23 1.24
N TRP A 294 -19.74 1.04 0.47
CA TRP A 294 -19.44 2.46 0.26
C TRP A 294 -19.17 3.31 1.53
N PRO A 295 -19.79 3.06 2.71
CA PRO A 295 -19.48 3.84 3.91
C PRO A 295 -18.03 3.67 4.39
N PHE A 296 -17.36 2.56 4.08
CA PHE A 296 -15.94 2.37 4.41
C PHE A 296 -15.04 3.34 3.63
N THR A 297 -15.37 3.66 2.37
CA THR A 297 -14.66 4.68 1.59
C THR A 297 -14.80 6.06 2.22
N LEU A 298 -15.96 6.37 2.82
CA LEU A 298 -16.19 7.62 3.54
C LEU A 298 -15.36 7.66 4.81
N LEU A 299 -15.37 6.57 5.59
CA LEU A 299 -14.55 6.45 6.79
C LEU A 299 -13.05 6.55 6.46
N LEU A 300 -12.59 5.95 5.37
CA LEU A 300 -11.22 6.11 4.87
C LEU A 300 -10.91 7.57 4.59
N THR A 301 -11.77 8.27 3.84
CA THR A 301 -11.58 9.68 3.49
C THR A 301 -11.42 10.53 4.76
N ILE A 302 -12.32 10.33 5.73
CA ILE A 302 -12.25 10.99 7.04
C ILE A 302 -10.96 10.62 7.77
N ASN A 303 -10.58 9.33 7.77
CA ASN A 303 -9.39 8.85 8.47
C ASN A 303 -8.09 9.44 7.90
N VAL A 304 -7.98 9.59 6.58
CA VAL A 304 -6.83 10.24 5.93
C VAL A 304 -6.78 11.73 6.32
N VAL A 305 -7.92 12.43 6.31
CA VAL A 305 -8.00 13.83 6.77
C VAL A 305 -7.59 13.96 8.23
N LEU A 306 -8.06 13.06 9.10
CA LEU A 306 -7.67 13.02 10.51
C LEU A 306 -6.16 12.75 10.69
N THR A 307 -5.55 11.90 9.86
CA THR A 307 -4.08 11.73 9.83
C THR A 307 -3.36 13.02 9.48
N LEU A 308 -3.82 13.77 8.48
CA LEU A 308 -3.21 15.05 8.09
C LEU A 308 -3.38 16.12 9.18
N LEU A 309 -4.55 16.17 9.82
CA LEU A 309 -4.79 17.05 10.96
C LEU A 309 -3.94 16.65 12.18
N SER A 310 -3.72 15.35 12.38
CA SER A 310 -2.88 14.83 13.46
C SER A 310 -1.44 15.33 13.34
N LEU A 311 -0.89 15.34 12.13
CA LEU A 311 0.41 15.93 11.82
C LEU A 311 0.45 17.42 12.11
N ARG A 312 -0.59 18.16 11.66
CA ARG A 312 -0.66 19.60 11.84
C ARG A 312 -0.78 20.01 13.32
N TRP A 313 -1.50 19.23 14.12
CA TRP A 313 -1.77 19.54 15.52
C TRP A 313 -0.80 18.87 16.50
N GLY A 314 0.04 17.94 16.04
CA GLY A 314 0.92 17.14 16.90
C GLY A 314 0.13 16.24 17.86
N ARG A 315 -1.07 15.79 17.48
CA ARG A 315 -1.95 14.92 18.28
C ARG A 315 -2.42 13.76 17.43
N ASN A 316 -2.29 12.53 17.93
CA ASN A 316 -2.72 11.35 17.20
C ASN A 316 -4.25 11.21 17.27
N VAL A 317 -4.93 11.44 16.16
CA VAL A 317 -6.36 11.21 15.97
C VAL A 317 -6.52 10.30 14.76
N ILE A 318 -6.91 9.05 15.02
CA ILE A 318 -7.13 8.04 13.99
C ILE A 318 -8.42 7.28 14.26
N LEU A 319 -9.09 6.85 13.19
CA LEU A 319 -10.16 5.87 13.26
C LEU A 319 -9.53 4.48 13.12
N PRO A 320 -9.89 3.51 13.98
CA PRO A 320 -9.38 2.14 13.88
C PRO A 320 -10.10 1.37 12.76
N LEU A 321 -10.05 1.87 11.53
CA LEU A 321 -10.88 1.42 10.41
C LEU A 321 -10.68 -0.07 10.08
N ARG A 322 -9.44 -0.57 10.15
CA ARG A 322 -9.15 -2.01 9.99
C ARG A 322 -9.83 -2.87 11.07
N HIS A 323 -9.96 -2.39 12.31
CA HIS A 323 -10.67 -3.11 13.37
C HIS A 323 -12.19 -3.08 13.14
N LEU A 324 -12.73 -1.94 12.70
CA LEU A 324 -14.14 -1.83 12.32
C LEU A 324 -14.48 -2.77 11.15
N ALA A 325 -13.56 -2.92 10.19
CA ALA A 325 -13.70 -3.87 9.10
C ALA A 325 -13.69 -5.32 9.61
N VAL A 326 -12.80 -5.70 10.54
CA VAL A 326 -12.84 -7.04 11.16
C VAL A 326 -14.20 -7.31 11.80
N ILE A 327 -14.73 -6.36 12.57
CA ILE A 327 -16.05 -6.49 13.19
C ILE A 327 -17.13 -6.68 12.12
N TYR A 328 -17.13 -5.84 11.08
CA TYR A 328 -18.07 -5.93 9.97
C TYR A 328 -17.99 -7.27 9.22
N LEU A 329 -16.80 -7.86 9.09
CA LEU A 329 -16.62 -9.14 8.39
C LEU A 329 -17.05 -10.36 9.22
N ILE A 330 -17.22 -10.20 10.53
CA ILE A 330 -17.60 -11.28 11.46
C ILE A 330 -19.11 -11.27 11.76
N LEU A 331 -19.73 -10.08 11.81
CA LEU A 331 -21.16 -9.89 12.07
C LEU A 331 -22.01 -10.13 10.82
#